data_AF-A0A914WTA0-F1
#
_entry.id   AF-A0A914WTA0-F1
#
_cell.length_a   1.000
_cell.length_b   1.000
_cell.length_c   1.000
_cell.angle_alpha   90.00
_cell.angle_beta   90.00
_cell.angle_gamma   90.00
#
_symmetry.space_group_name_H-M   'P 1'
#
loop_
_entity.id
_entity.type
_entity.pdbx_description
1 polymer ?
#
loop_
_entity_poly.entity_id
_entity_poly.type
_entity_poly.pdbx_seq_one_letter_code
_entity_poly.pdbx_strand_id
1 'polypeptide(L)'
;MDELKQEAIKSYYAELVECMDPLRVMDRLAKLLSLEDMELIRESHSTYQERNRKLISILLRKREEREPFERFVEALKRTDASHENMAEAILKTYLWYDCVTTWSIAMNLKRLYLFRNMTMVLLSVRKPQDSLVLMLEKLDMV
;
A
#
# COMPACT_ATOMS: atom_id res chain seq x y z
N MET A 1 -3.40 -9.66 -0.14
CA MET A 1 -2.64 -8.43 -0.48
C MET A 1 -3.62 -7.30 -0.72
N ASP A 2 -3.50 -6.22 0.04
CA ASP A 2 -4.31 -5.00 -0.15
C ASP A 2 -3.84 -4.18 -1.37
N GLU A 3 -4.64 -3.17 -1.73
CA GLU A 3 -4.41 -2.34 -2.92
C GLU A 3 -3.13 -1.49 -2.81
N LEU A 4 -2.80 -0.98 -1.62
CA LEU A 4 -1.61 -0.15 -1.43
C LEU A 4 -0.32 -0.96 -1.63
N LYS A 5 -0.29 -2.21 -1.14
CA LYS A 5 0.81 -3.14 -1.37
C LYS A 5 0.94 -3.52 -2.84
N GLN A 6 -0.18 -3.73 -3.54
CA GLN A 6 -0.16 -3.98 -4.98
C GLN A 6 0.39 -2.76 -5.74
N GLU A 7 -0.01 -1.55 -5.37
CA GLU A 7 0.45 -0.33 -6.01
C GLU A 7 1.93 -0.04 -5.77
N ALA A 8 2.42 -0.33 -4.56
CA ALA A 8 3.85 -0.26 -4.26
C ALA A 8 4.68 -1.21 -5.15
N ILE A 9 4.23 -2.45 -5.37
CA ILE A 9 4.91 -3.37 -6.29
C ILE A 9 4.85 -2.84 -7.74
N LYS A 10 3.68 -2.37 -8.19
CA LYS A 10 3.50 -1.86 -9.56
C LYS A 10 4.37 -0.64 -9.85
N SER A 11 4.62 0.22 -8.87
CA SER A 11 5.50 1.38 -9.00
C SER A 11 6.93 1.02 -9.41
N TYR A 12 7.36 -0.20 -9.09
CA TYR A 12 8.69 -0.74 -9.45
C TYR A 12 8.62 -1.82 -10.53
N TYR A 13 7.48 -1.96 -11.21
CA TYR A 13 7.25 -3.07 -12.16
C TYR A 13 8.33 -3.15 -13.25
N ALA A 14 8.70 -2.01 -13.85
CA ALA A 14 9.72 -1.99 -14.91
C ALA A 14 11.08 -2.48 -14.39
N GLU A 15 11.50 -2.00 -13.23
CA GLU A 15 12.78 -2.38 -12.61
C GLU A 15 12.78 -3.85 -12.18
N LEU A 16 11.69 -4.32 -11.58
CA LEU A 16 11.48 -5.72 -11.24
C LEU A 16 11.53 -6.63 -12.46
N VAL A 17 11.01 -6.19 -13.61
CA VAL A 17 11.04 -6.97 -14.85
C VAL A 17 12.45 -7.06 -15.42
N GLU A 18 13.22 -5.98 -15.40
CA GLU A 18 14.55 -5.92 -16.00
C GLU A 18 15.66 -6.50 -15.12
N CYS A 19 15.58 -6.30 -13.80
CA CYS A 19 16.73 -6.52 -12.90
C CYS A 19 16.57 -7.69 -11.94
N MET A 20 15.35 -8.21 -11.76
CA MET A 20 15.12 -9.32 -10.83
C MET A 20 15.62 -10.65 -11.41
N ASP A 21 16.22 -11.49 -10.56
CA ASP A 21 16.44 -12.91 -10.87
C ASP A 21 15.20 -13.72 -10.43
N PRO A 22 14.33 -14.12 -11.38
CA PRO A 22 13.08 -14.79 -11.06
C PRO A 22 13.31 -16.14 -10.40
N LEU A 23 14.38 -16.86 -10.74
CA LEU A 23 14.60 -18.22 -10.24
C LEU A 23 15.05 -18.17 -8.78
N ARG A 24 16.02 -17.31 -8.46
CA ARG A 24 16.51 -17.15 -7.08
C ARG A 24 15.43 -16.57 -6.17
N VAL A 25 14.63 -15.63 -6.67
CA VAL A 25 13.51 -15.07 -5.90
C VAL A 25 12.40 -16.12 -5.74
N MET A 26 12.05 -16.86 -6.80
CA MET A 26 11.04 -17.93 -6.75
C MET A 26 11.38 -19.03 -5.76
N ASP A 27 12.65 -19.48 -5.70
CA ASP A 27 13.08 -20.50 -4.73
C ASP A 27 12.85 -20.04 -3.28
N ARG A 28 13.02 -18.74 -3.02
CA ARG A 28 12.73 -18.13 -1.71
C ARG A 28 11.24 -17.97 -1.45
N LEU A 29 10.43 -17.96 -2.50
CA LEU A 29 8.96 -17.89 -2.46
C LEU A 29 8.28 -19.25 -2.52
N ALA A 30 9.02 -20.37 -2.46
CA ALA A 30 8.45 -21.72 -2.56
C ALA A 30 7.36 -22.04 -1.52
N LYS A 31 7.32 -21.32 -0.37
CA LYS A 31 6.25 -21.46 0.64
C LYS A 31 5.02 -20.59 0.36
N LEU A 32 5.08 -19.71 -0.63
CA LEU A 32 4.01 -18.81 -1.05
C LEU A 32 3.43 -19.22 -2.42
N LEU A 33 4.27 -19.77 -3.30
CA LEU A 33 3.89 -20.23 -4.62
C LEU A 33 3.49 -21.71 -4.57
N SER A 34 2.44 -22.08 -5.31
CA SER A 34 2.13 -23.49 -5.51
C SER A 34 3.17 -24.14 -6.44
N LEU A 35 3.21 -25.47 -6.47
CA LEU A 35 4.02 -26.20 -7.45
C LEU A 35 3.64 -25.81 -8.89
N GLU A 36 2.35 -25.70 -9.16
CA GLU A 36 1.81 -25.24 -10.45
C GLU A 36 2.27 -23.83 -10.80
N ASP A 37 2.25 -22.88 -9.85
CA ASP A 37 2.75 -21.52 -10.06
C ASP A 37 4.24 -21.53 -10.47
N MET A 38 5.04 -22.34 -9.78
CA MET A 38 6.48 -22.46 -10.03
C MET A 38 6.77 -23.11 -11.39
N GLU A 39 6.01 -24.14 -11.77
CA GLU A 39 6.10 -24.76 -13.10
C GLU A 39 5.73 -23.76 -14.20
N LEU A 40 4.62 -23.04 -14.04
CA LEU A 40 4.20 -21.99 -14.99
C LEU A 40 5.24 -20.89 -15.15
N ILE A 41 5.99 -20.53 -14.11
CA ILE A 41 7.09 -19.57 -14.19
C ILE A 41 8.29 -20.18 -14.91
N ARG A 42 8.68 -21.42 -14.59
CA ARG A 42 9.81 -22.10 -15.23
C ARG A 42 9.59 -22.35 -16.73
N GLU A 43 8.36 -22.72 -17.08
CA GLU A 43 7.91 -23.01 -18.44
C GLU A 43 7.54 -21.76 -19.24
N SER A 44 7.30 -20.62 -18.57
CA SER A 44 7.16 -19.35 -19.27
C SER A 44 8.43 -19.04 -20.08
N HIS A 45 8.21 -18.53 -21.30
CA HIS A 45 9.14 -18.39 -22.42
C HIS A 45 10.58 -17.93 -22.08
N SER A 46 11.47 -18.09 -23.06
CA SER A 46 12.94 -18.22 -22.94
C SER A 46 13.71 -17.10 -22.24
N THR A 47 13.08 -15.98 -21.87
CA THR A 47 13.75 -14.80 -21.31
C THR A 47 13.50 -14.60 -19.81
N TYR A 48 14.48 -14.03 -19.10
CA TYR A 48 14.34 -13.67 -17.69
C TYR A 48 13.20 -12.66 -17.45
N GLN A 49 13.02 -11.69 -18.36
CA GLN A 49 11.97 -10.68 -18.24
C GLN A 49 10.55 -11.30 -18.28
N GLU A 50 10.30 -12.28 -19.13
CA GLU A 50 8.98 -12.92 -19.20
C GLU A 50 8.66 -13.70 -17.93
N ARG A 51 9.66 -14.39 -17.37
CA ARG A 51 9.54 -15.06 -16.07
C ARG A 51 9.27 -14.08 -14.95
N ASN A 52 9.95 -12.93 -14.94
CA ASN A 52 9.71 -11.85 -13.98
C ASN A 52 8.27 -11.32 -14.08
N ARG A 53 7.79 -11.01 -15.30
CA ARG A 53 6.40 -10.59 -15.53
C ARG A 53 5.42 -11.62 -15.01
N LYS A 54 5.67 -12.90 -15.28
CA LYS A 54 4.82 -14.00 -14.81
C LYS A 54 4.81 -14.09 -13.29
N LEU A 55 5.97 -14.10 -12.64
CA LEU A 55 6.11 -14.14 -11.18
C LEU A 55 5.35 -12.98 -10.52
N ILE A 56 5.55 -11.75 -11.00
CA ILE A 56 4.86 -10.56 -10.46
C ILE A 56 3.35 -10.70 -10.67
N SER A 57 2.89 -11.16 -11.83
CA SER A 57 1.46 -11.34 -12.11
C SER A 57 0.79 -12.36 -11.19
N ILE A 58 1.49 -13.44 -10.84
CA ILE A 58 1.01 -14.47 -9.90
C ILE A 58 0.97 -13.87 -8.50
N LEU A 59 2.05 -13.21 -8.08
CA LEU A 59 2.16 -12.59 -6.75
C LEU A 59 1.02 -11.59 -6.50
N LEU A 60 0.70 -10.73 -7.47
CA LEU A 60 -0.39 -9.75 -7.36
C LEU A 60 -1.77 -10.41 -7.23
N ARG A 61 -1.93 -11.67 -7.62
CA ARG A 61 -3.17 -12.44 -7.48
C ARG A 61 -3.29 -13.18 -6.15
N LYS A 62 -2.21 -13.32 -5.37
CA LYS A 62 -2.20 -13.97 -4.05
C LYS A 62 -2.86 -13.09 -2.98
N ARG A 63 -4.15 -12.80 -3.13
CA ARG A 63 -4.88 -11.92 -2.19
C ARG A 63 -5.16 -12.59 -0.85
N GLU A 64 -5.46 -13.89 -0.88
CA GLU A 64 -5.94 -14.69 0.25
C GLU A 64 -4.81 -15.31 1.09
N GLU A 65 -3.59 -15.35 0.54
CA GLU A 65 -2.42 -15.86 1.26
C GLU A 65 -2.06 -14.99 2.47
N ARG A 66 -1.44 -15.63 3.47
CA ARG A 66 -0.92 -14.92 4.64
C ARG A 66 0.35 -14.14 4.26
N GLU A 67 0.26 -12.82 4.31
CA GLU A 67 1.41 -11.89 4.19
C GLU A 67 2.23 -12.06 2.89
N PRO A 68 1.59 -12.05 1.71
CA PRO A 68 2.26 -12.28 0.41
C PRO A 68 3.26 -11.17 0.07
N PHE A 69 2.98 -9.94 0.50
CA PHE A 69 3.84 -8.78 0.23
C PHE A 69 5.10 -8.83 1.08
N GLU A 70 4.95 -9.10 2.38
CA GLU A 70 6.05 -9.17 3.32
C GLU A 70 7.01 -10.30 2.95
N ARG A 71 6.46 -11.47 2.58
CA ARG A 71 7.26 -12.60 2.07
C ARG A 71 7.98 -12.27 0.77
N PHE A 72 7.36 -11.49 -0.11
CA PHE A 72 8.02 -11.02 -1.34
C PHE A 72 9.17 -10.06 -1.06
N VAL A 73 8.94 -9.05 -0.23
CA VAL A 73 9.98 -8.10 0.20
C VAL A 73 11.13 -8.85 0.88
N GLU A 74 10.83 -9.82 1.75
CA GLU A 74 11.84 -10.63 2.41
C GLU A 74 12.61 -11.54 1.44
N ALA A 75 11.94 -12.12 0.43
CA ALA A 75 12.59 -12.90 -0.60
C ALA A 75 13.58 -12.07 -1.42
N LEU A 76 13.21 -10.85 -1.79
CA LEU A 76 14.10 -9.91 -2.47
C LEU A 76 15.32 -9.56 -1.60
N LYS A 77 15.10 -9.16 -0.33
CA LYS A 77 16.19 -8.85 0.61
C LYS A 77 17.20 -9.98 0.77
N ARG A 78 16.74 -11.23 0.75
CA ARG A 78 17.60 -12.38 0.92
C ARG A 78 18.32 -12.81 -0.37
N THR A 79 18.01 -12.23 -1.53
CA THR A 79 18.57 -12.66 -2.81
C THR A 79 19.99 -12.14 -3.01
N ASP A 80 20.18 -10.82 -3.01
CA ASP A 80 21.48 -10.13 -3.00
C ASP A 80 21.27 -8.62 -2.70
N ALA A 81 22.37 -7.86 -2.63
CA ALA A 81 22.34 -6.44 -2.31
C ALA A 81 21.56 -5.58 -3.33
N SER A 82 21.51 -5.98 -4.61
CA SER A 82 20.75 -5.25 -5.62
C SER A 82 19.25 -5.40 -5.36
N HIS A 83 18.82 -6.63 -5.10
CA HIS A 83 17.42 -6.94 -4.77
C HIS A 83 17.03 -6.37 -3.40
N GLU A 84 17.94 -6.29 -2.44
CA GLU A 84 17.72 -5.67 -1.14
C GLU A 84 17.38 -4.19 -1.27
N ASN A 85 18.13 -3.43 -2.07
CA ASN A 85 17.83 -2.01 -2.33
C ASN A 85 16.44 -1.83 -2.94
N MET A 86 16.06 -2.68 -3.89
CA MET A 86 14.75 -2.66 -4.52
C MET A 86 13.64 -3.00 -3.51
N ALA A 87 13.88 -4.00 -2.65
CA ALA A 87 12.95 -4.39 -1.60
C ALA A 87 12.72 -3.25 -0.59
N GLU A 88 13.77 -2.53 -0.20
CA GLU A 88 13.65 -1.36 0.65
C GLU A 88 12.86 -0.24 -0.03
N ALA A 89 13.10 0.01 -1.32
CA ALA A 89 12.42 1.04 -2.07
C ALA A 89 10.90 0.76 -2.19
N ILE A 90 10.54 -0.49 -2.47
CA ILE A 90 9.14 -0.95 -2.49
C ILE A 90 8.50 -0.80 -1.11
N LEU A 91 9.20 -1.21 -0.05
CA LEU A 91 8.69 -1.10 1.33
C LEU A 91 8.49 0.36 1.76
N LYS A 92 9.46 1.24 1.48
CA LYS A 92 9.36 2.68 1.78
C LYS A 92 8.19 3.32 1.03
N THR A 93 7.98 2.94 -0.23
CA THR A 93 6.85 3.41 -1.04
C THR A 93 5.50 2.98 -0.44
N TYR A 94 5.38 1.71 -0.03
CA TYR A 94 4.18 1.24 0.68
C TYR A 94 3.93 2.02 1.98
N LEU A 95 4.95 2.18 2.82
CA LEU A 95 4.82 2.93 4.08
C LEU A 95 4.42 4.39 3.85
N TRP A 96 4.89 4.99 2.77
CA TRP A 96 4.46 6.34 2.37
C TRP A 96 2.98 6.38 2.00
N TYR A 97 2.50 5.45 1.15
CA TYR A 97 1.08 5.35 0.81
C TYR A 97 0.19 5.14 2.04
N ASP A 98 0.58 4.25 2.93
CA ASP A 98 -0.13 3.95 4.18
C ASP A 98 -0.21 5.18 5.10
N CYS A 99 0.91 5.92 5.21
CA CYS A 99 0.96 7.17 5.98
C CYS A 99 0.03 8.23 5.39
N VAL A 100 0.11 8.49 4.08
CA VAL A 100 -0.70 9.52 3.40
C VAL A 100 -2.19 9.22 3.48
N THR A 101 -2.58 7.96 3.30
CA THR A 101 -3.98 7.53 3.39
C THR A 101 -4.50 7.67 4.82
N THR A 102 -3.73 7.23 5.83
CA THR A 102 -4.07 7.37 7.24
C THR A 102 -4.23 8.84 7.64
N TRP A 103 -3.30 9.71 7.23
CA TRP A 103 -3.39 11.15 7.47
C TRP A 103 -4.63 11.78 6.82
N SER A 104 -4.93 11.41 5.58
CA SER A 104 -6.11 11.90 4.86
C SER A 104 -7.41 11.52 5.56
N ILE A 105 -7.50 10.27 6.04
CA ILE A 105 -8.64 9.77 6.82
C ILE A 105 -8.75 10.54 8.13
N ALA A 106 -7.65 10.71 8.86
CA ALA A 106 -7.63 11.43 10.14
C ALA A 106 -8.10 12.89 9.98
N MET A 107 -7.67 13.58 8.92
CA MET A 107 -8.09 14.94 8.62
C MET A 107 -9.59 15.04 8.27
N ASN A 108 -10.11 14.08 7.49
CA ASN A 108 -11.53 14.03 7.15
C ASN A 108 -12.40 13.74 8.38
N LEU A 109 -11.97 12.83 9.26
CA LEU A 109 -12.65 12.55 10.53
C LEU A 109 -12.67 13.78 11.43
N LYS A 110 -11.55 14.52 11.53
CA LYS A 110 -11.49 15.78 12.29
C LYS A 110 -12.47 16.83 11.74
N ARG A 111 -12.56 16.96 10.41
CA ARG A 111 -13.55 17.85 9.76
C ARG A 111 -14.99 17.45 10.05
N LEU A 112 -15.32 16.15 9.95
CA LEU A 112 -16.66 15.65 10.27
C LEU A 112 -17.02 15.86 11.74
N TYR A 113 -16.07 15.67 12.66
CA TYR A 113 -16.28 15.91 14.08
C TYR A 113 -16.56 17.40 14.38
N LEU A 114 -15.79 18.31 13.77
CA LEU A 114 -16.03 19.75 13.88
C LEU A 114 -17.40 20.14 13.31
N PHE A 115 -17.77 19.61 12.13
CA PHE A 115 -19.06 19.88 11.51
C PHE A 115 -20.24 19.35 12.33
N ARG A 116 -20.11 18.15 12.91
CA ARG A 116 -21.11 17.56 13.82
C ARG A 116 -21.30 18.40 15.08
N ASN A 117 -20.22 18.90 15.67
CA ASN A 117 -20.32 19.77 16.85
C ASN A 117 -20.94 21.13 16.48
N MET A 118 -20.58 21.73 15.35
CA MET A 118 -21.21 22.96 14.86
C MET A 118 -22.71 22.81 14.63
N THR A 119 -23.13 21.72 13.97
CA THR A 119 -24.56 21.44 13.72
C THR A 119 -25.33 21.17 15.01
N MET A 120 -24.73 20.46 15.98
CA MET A 120 -25.33 20.29 17.30
C MET A 120 -25.50 21.61 18.07
N VAL A 121 -24.53 22.53 17.97
CA VAL A 121 -24.65 23.88 18.54
C VAL A 121 -25.76 24.67 17.84
N LEU A 122 -25.83 24.64 16.51
CA LEU A 122 -26.89 25.33 15.74
C LEU A 122 -28.29 24.78 16.04
N LEU A 123 -28.43 23.47 16.26
CA LEU A 123 -29.70 22.82 16.61
C LEU A 123 -30.12 23.07 18.07
N SER A 124 -29.20 23.41 18.97
CA SER A 124 -29.50 23.72 20.37
C SER A 124 -29.79 25.20 20.62
N VAL A 125 -29.53 26.10 19.66
CA VAL A 125 -29.87 27.52 19.75
C VAL A 125 -31.23 27.79 19.09
N ARG A 126 -32.30 27.86 19.90
CA ARG A 126 -33.69 28.14 19.47
C ARG A 126 -33.97 29.59 19.02
N LYS A 127 -32.95 30.46 18.95
CA LYS A 127 -33.09 31.84 18.43
C LYS A 127 -31.86 32.23 17.60
N PRO A 128 -32.01 32.46 16.28
CA PRO A 128 -30.88 32.55 15.34
C PRO A 128 -29.99 33.81 15.48
N GLN A 129 -30.33 34.76 16.35
CA GLN A 129 -29.60 36.03 16.47
C GLN A 129 -28.45 36.00 17.50
N ASP A 130 -28.49 35.11 18.50
CA ASP A 130 -27.45 35.05 19.54
C ASP A 130 -26.29 34.09 19.18
N SER A 131 -26.50 33.19 18.20
CA SER A 131 -25.53 32.12 17.89
C SER A 131 -24.31 32.57 17.08
N LEU A 132 -24.45 33.60 16.23
CA LEU A 132 -23.35 34.07 15.37
C LEU A 132 -22.33 34.90 16.16
N VAL A 133 -22.78 35.68 17.14
CA VAL A 133 -21.92 36.49 18.02
C VAL A 133 -21.08 35.57 18.93
N LEU A 134 -21.70 34.55 19.52
CA LEU A 134 -21.03 33.56 20.38
C LEU A 134 -20.08 32.61 19.62
N MET A 135 -20.28 32.42 18.32
CA MET A 135 -19.37 31.64 17.47
C MET A 135 -18.15 32.45 17.04
N LEU A 136 -18.31 33.74 16.76
CA LEU A 136 -17.19 34.63 16.40
C LEU A 136 -16.25 34.86 17.59
N GLU A 137 -16.77 35.03 18.81
CA GLU A 137 -15.93 35.17 20.02
C GLU A 137 -15.14 33.91 20.38
N LYS A 138 -15.57 32.72 19.93
CA LYS A 138 -14.84 31.45 20.18
C LYS A 138 -13.86 31.08 19.07
N LEU A 139 -13.86 31.81 17.95
CA LEU A 139 -12.94 31.62 16.84
C LEU A 139 -11.78 32.63 16.84
N ASP A 140 -11.78 33.59 17.77
CA ASP A 140 -10.58 34.37 18.10
C ASP A 140 -9.54 33.44 18.74
N MET A 141 -8.69 32.91 17.86
CA MET A 141 -7.35 32.47 18.18
C MET A 141 -6.58 33.61 18.85
N VAL A 142 -6.47 33.53 20.17
CA VAL A 142 -5.23 33.89 20.88
C VAL A 142 -4.50 32.59 21.19
#